data_AF-A0A6A6EGY9-F1
#
_entry.id   AF-A0A6A6EGY9-F1
#
_cell.length_a   1.000
_cell.length_b   1.000
_cell.length_c   1.000
_cell.angle_alpha   90.00
_cell.angle_beta   90.00
_cell.angle_gamma   90.00
#
_symmetry.space_group_name_H-M   'P 1'
#
loop_
_entity.id
_entity.type
_entity.pdbx_description
1 polymer ?
#
loop_
_entity_poly.entity_id
_entity_poly.type
_entity_poly.pdbx_seq_one_letter_code
_entity_poly.pdbx_strand_id
1 'polypeptide(L)' 'EEVTIHYGTIASGNQVMKDGVTRDRLNAELGGVLCFEMEAAGLVNDFPCLVVRGICDYAESHKNK' A
#
# COMPACT_ATOMS: atom_id res chain seq x y z
N GLU A 1 -14.35 15.81 -11.30
CA GLU A 1 -14.00 14.39 -11.06
C GLU A 1 -14.54 13.98 -9.70
N GLU A 2 -15.04 12.76 -9.61
CA GLU A 2 -15.59 12.20 -8.37
C GLU A 2 -14.52 11.32 -7.71
N VAL A 3 -14.46 11.32 -6.38
CA VAL A 3 -13.48 10.54 -5.63
C VAL A 3 -13.86 9.06 -5.72
N THR A 4 -12.94 8.22 -6.20
CA THR A 4 -13.10 6.76 -6.18
C THR A 4 -12.54 6.18 -4.88
N ILE A 5 -13.33 5.36 -4.19
CA ILE A 5 -12.94 4.73 -2.93
C ILE A 5 -12.67 3.25 -3.19
N HIS A 6 -11.49 2.78 -2.76
CA HIS A 6 -11.09 1.39 -2.84
C HIS A 6 -11.00 0.80 -1.44
N TYR A 7 -11.63 -0.36 -1.23
CA TYR A 7 -11.56 -1.12 0.01
C TYR A 7 -10.70 -2.37 -0.21
N GLY A 8 -9.67 -2.56 0.60
CA GLY A 8 -8.83 -3.75 0.53
C GLY A 8 -7.58 -3.64 1.37
N THR A 9 -6.68 -4.59 1.17
CA THR A 9 -5.48 -4.78 1.98
C THR A 9 -4.44 -3.69 1.69
N ILE A 10 -3.92 -3.11 2.77
CA ILE A 10 -2.77 -2.20 2.76
C ILE A 10 -1.58 -2.96 3.36
N ALA A 11 -0.50 -3.11 2.59
CA ALA A 11 0.73 -3.76 3.06
C ALA A 11 1.71 -2.73 3.62
N SER A 12 2.22 -3.01 4.82
CA SER A 12 3.22 -2.18 5.50
C SER A 12 4.62 -2.79 5.41
N GLY A 13 5.63 -1.97 5.12
CA GLY A 13 7.03 -2.37 5.12
C GLY A 13 7.97 -1.25 5.57
N ASN A 14 9.21 -1.57 5.93
CA ASN A 14 10.19 -0.58 6.40
C ASN A 14 10.96 0.13 5.27
N GLN A 15 10.58 -0.10 4.02
CA GLN A 15 11.21 0.48 2.83
C GLN A 15 10.15 0.94 1.84
N VAL A 16 10.47 1.99 1.09
CA VAL A 16 9.61 2.46 0.01
C VAL A 16 9.59 1.42 -1.11
N MET A 17 8.41 0.94 -1.49
CA MET A 17 8.24 0.07 -2.65
C MET A 17 8.49 0.87 -3.94
N LYS A 18 9.48 0.45 -4.75
CA LYS A 18 9.84 1.08 -6.02
C LYS A 18 10.22 0.04 -7.09
N ASP A 19 9.73 -1.18 -6.96
CA ASP A 19 10.04 -2.29 -7.84
C ASP A 19 8.75 -3.03 -8.20
N GLY A 20 8.32 -2.89 -9.46
CA GLY A 20 7.04 -3.43 -9.93
C GLY A 20 6.98 -4.96 -9.87
N VAL A 21 8.11 -5.65 -10.07
CA VAL A 21 8.18 -7.11 -10.00
C VAL A 21 7.94 -7.58 -8.56
N THR A 22 8.58 -6.93 -7.58
CA THR A 22 8.39 -7.21 -6.16
C THR A 22 6.98 -6.86 -5.71
N ARG A 23 6.43 -5.73 -6.17
CA ARG A 23 5.03 -5.33 -5.94
C ARG A 23 4.06 -6.42 -6.39
N ASP A 24 4.18 -6.89 -7.63
CA ASP A 24 3.27 -7.88 -8.21
C ASP A 24 3.40 -9.25 -7.54
N ARG A 25 4.63 -9.64 -7.20
CA ARG A 25 4.90 -10.86 -6.42
C ARG A 25 4.21 -10.80 -5.05
N LEU A 26 4.41 -9.71 -4.30
CA LEU A 26 3.80 -9.54 -2.98
C LEU A 26 2.28 -9.43 -3.06
N ASN A 27 1.73 -8.78 -4.08
CA ASN A 27 0.30 -8.73 -4.32
C ASN A 27 -0.29 -10.15 -4.46
N ALA A 28 0.36 -11.02 -5.24
CA ALA A 28 -0.05 -12.41 -5.41
C ALA A 28 0.11 -13.23 -4.12
N GLU A 29 1.24 -13.09 -3.42
CA GLU A 29 1.54 -13.83 -2.18
C GLU A 29 0.62 -13.45 -1.02
N LEU A 30 0.20 -12.19 -0.94
CA LEU A 30 -0.61 -11.64 0.16
C LEU A 30 -2.11 -11.59 -0.16
N GLY A 31 -2.53 -12.14 -1.30
CA GLY A 31 -3.95 -12.31 -1.63
C GLY A 31 -4.68 -11.05 -2.08
N GLY A 32 -4.00 -10.10 -2.74
CA GLY A 32 -4.64 -8.90 -3.30
C GLY A 32 -4.35 -7.61 -2.51
N VAL A 33 -3.10 -7.17 -2.50
CA VAL A 33 -2.68 -5.88 -1.91
C VAL A 33 -3.02 -4.73 -2.85
N LEU A 34 -3.71 -3.71 -2.33
CA LEU A 34 -4.09 -2.53 -3.10
C LEU A 34 -3.15 -1.34 -2.88
N CYS A 35 -2.43 -1.31 -1.76
CA CYS A 35 -1.58 -0.18 -1.38
C CYS A 35 -0.37 -0.65 -0.59
N PHE A 36 0.78 -0.01 -0.82
CA PHE A 36 2.01 -0.20 -0.06
C PHE A 36 2.34 1.09 0.70
N GLU A 37 2.55 0.99 2.00
CA GLU A 37 2.93 2.10 2.87
C GLU A 37 3.89 1.60 3.98
N MET A 38 4.22 2.45 4.96
CA MET A 38 5.33 2.16 5.87
C MET A 38 4.99 2.11 7.36
N GLU A 39 3.81 2.56 7.81
CA GLU A 39 3.56 2.80 9.23
C GLU A 39 2.34 2.07 9.81
N ALA A 40 1.32 1.81 9.00
CA ALA A 40 -0.01 1.45 9.48
C ALA A 40 -0.04 0.18 10.32
N ALA A 41 0.65 -0.89 9.91
CA ALA A 41 0.68 -2.15 10.66
C ALA A 41 1.26 -1.98 12.08
N GLY A 42 2.13 -0.99 12.31
CA GLY A 42 2.62 -0.69 13.65
C GLY A 42 1.52 -0.17 14.58
N LEU A 43 0.65 0.69 14.06
CA LEU A 43 -0.44 1.32 14.83
C LEU A 43 -1.60 0.34 15.09
N VAL A 44 -1.94 -0.49 14.11
CA VAL A 44 -3.06 -1.44 14.21
C VAL A 44 -2.85 -2.49 15.30
N ASN A 45 -1.59 -2.82 15.62
CA ASN A 45 -1.26 -3.75 16.70
C ASN A 45 -1.46 -3.14 18.11
N ASP A 46 -1.36 -1.82 18.22
CA ASP A 46 -1.40 -1.11 19.50
C ASP A 46 -2.80 -0.59 19.86
N PHE A 47 -3.62 -0.23 18.87
CA PHE A 47 -4.99 0.22 19.10
C PHE A 47 -5.94 0.01 17.91
N PRO A 48 -7.27 -0.15 18.17
CA PRO A 48 -8.26 -0.21 17.10
C PRO A 48 -8.28 1.08 16.28
N CYS A 49 -7.98 0.98 14.98
CA CYS A 49 -7.99 2.11 14.07
C CYS A 49 -8.40 1.70 12.64
N LEU A 50 -8.78 2.70 11.85
CA LEU A 50 -9.04 2.57 10.42
C LEU A 50 -7.97 3.33 9.65
N VAL A 51 -7.31 2.66 8.72
CA VAL A 51 -6.26 3.25 7.88
C VAL A 51 -6.90 3.77 6.60
N VAL A 52 -6.74 5.07 6.34
CA VAL A 52 -7.20 5.73 5.10
C VAL A 52 -6.00 6.38 4.42
N ARG A 53 -5.71 6.00 3.18
CA ARG A 53 -4.59 6.52 2.38
C ARG A 53 -5.09 7.01 1.02
N GLY A 54 -4.42 8.02 0.47
CA GLY A 54 -4.54 8.40 -0.93
C GLY A 54 -3.41 7.77 -1.75
N ILE A 55 -3.68 7.44 -3.01
CA ILE A 55 -2.66 6.93 -3.93
C ILE A 55 -1.80 8.09 -4.43
N CYS A 56 -0.49 8.01 -4.24
CA CYS A 56 0.46 9.05 -4.66
C CYS A 56 1.47 8.57 -5.73
N ASP A 57 1.69 7.26 -5.86
CA ASP A 57 2.46 6.63 -6.93
C ASP A 57 1.99 5.18 -7.14
N TYR A 58 2.54 4.49 -8.16
CA TYR A 58 2.17 3.11 -8.51
C TYR A 58 3.13 2.05 -7.96
N ALA A 59 3.95 2.41 -6.96
CA ALA A 59 4.90 1.51 -6.30
C ALA A 59 5.87 0.80 -7.27
N GLU A 60 6.18 1.46 -8.39
CA GLU A 60 7.16 1.00 -9.38
C GLU A 60 8.35 1.96 -9.48
N SER A 61 9.33 1.62 -10.32
CA SER A 61 10.57 2.41 -10.45
C SER A 61 10.33 3.79 -11.08
N HIS A 62 9.29 3.90 -11.90
CA HIS A 62 8.83 5.16 -12.48
C HIS A 62 8.06 5.96 -11.43
N LYS A 63 8.78 6.69 -10.57
CA LYS A 63 8.14 7.74 -9.78
C LYS A 63 7.73 8.89 -10.70
N ASN A 64 6.42 9.15 -10.78
CA ASN A 64 5.95 10.44 -11.26
C ASN A 64 6.58 11.52 -10.37
N LYS A 65 7.34 12.43 -11.00
CA LYS A 65 7.81 13.66 -10.37
C LYS A 65 6.77 14.76 -10.54
#